data_AF-A0A969EMZ7-F1
#
_entry.id   AF-A0A969EMZ7-F1
#
_cell.length_a   1.000
_cell.length_b   1.000
_cell.length_c   1.000
_cell.angle_alpha   90.00
_cell.angle_beta   90.00
_cell.angle_gamma   90.00
#
_symmetry.space_group_name_H-M   'P 1'
#
loop_
_entity.id
_entity.type
_entity.pdbx_description
1 polymer ?
#
loop_
_entity_poly.entity_id
_entity_poly.type
_entity_poly.pdbx_seq_one_letter_code
_entity_poly.pdbx_strand_id
1 'polypeptide(L)'
;MENKGTVETSRIRLELADPGRNWVFVKVKDRGTGRTIPCRVAFHSPEGIPYPPHGHHAPIFSNLDTWNLDIGGDVRLGQISYAYTDGTCQGWLPRGRVLVDVACGYEYVPLRTWVTIEPGQQHLTLELDRWINMNEQGYFSGDTHVHFLSTQGALNEARAEDLNVVNLLQSQWGHLYTNTEEFTGRPQVSQDGQTIVYVSQENRQHILGHISLLGLKTPVMPWASGGPTEGELGGSLEVTLSHWADATHAQGGR
;
A
#
# COMPACT_ATOMS: atom_id res chain seq x y z
N MET A 1 6.21 29.86 32.25
CA MET A 1 4.85 30.42 32.21
C MET A 1 4.23 30.05 30.86
N GLU A 2 3.90 28.77 30.68
CA GLU A 2 3.01 28.33 29.61
C GLU A 2 1.59 28.45 30.15
N ASN A 3 0.82 29.45 29.74
CA ASN A 3 -0.62 29.34 29.97
C ASN A 3 -1.42 30.31 29.10
N LYS A 4 -2.39 29.70 28.39
CA LYS A 4 -3.43 30.29 27.54
C LYS A 4 -2.98 30.63 26.13
N GLY A 5 -2.91 29.59 25.30
CA GLY A 5 -2.84 29.68 23.84
C GLY A 5 -4.11 30.27 23.18
N THR A 6 -4.77 31.22 23.84
CA THR A 6 -5.96 31.91 23.34
C THR A 6 -5.97 33.34 23.87
N VAL A 7 -6.04 34.32 22.97
CA VAL A 7 -6.23 35.74 23.27
C VAL A 7 -7.56 36.16 22.65
N GLU A 8 -8.49 36.64 23.46
CA GLU A 8 -9.83 37.02 23.01
C GLU A 8 -10.09 38.48 23.36
N THR A 9 -10.59 39.23 22.37
CA THR A 9 -11.05 40.62 22.48
C THR A 9 -12.48 40.72 21.96
N SER A 10 -13.16 41.85 22.17
CA SER A 10 -14.54 42.07 21.70
C SER A 10 -14.72 42.04 20.17
N ARG A 11 -13.63 41.94 19.40
CA ARG A 11 -13.65 41.94 17.93
C ARG A 11 -12.94 40.75 17.30
N ILE A 12 -12.03 40.08 18.01
CA ILE A 12 -11.14 39.04 17.47
C ILE A 12 -10.81 38.03 18.57
N ARG A 13 -10.85 36.74 18.22
CA ARG A 13 -10.27 35.62 18.97
C ARG A 13 -9.07 35.06 18.20
N LEU A 14 -7.93 34.97 18.86
CA LEU A 14 -6.68 34.40 18.35
C LEU A 14 -6.36 33.15 19.17
N GLU A 15 -6.24 32.00 18.53
CA GLU A 15 -5.80 30.76 19.15
C GLU A 15 -4.46 30.32 18.57
N LEU A 16 -3.58 29.82 19.43
CA LEU A 16 -2.39 29.11 19.03
C LEU A 16 -2.84 27.82 18.35
N ALA A 17 -2.69 27.77 17.03
CA ALA A 17 -3.06 26.62 16.22
C ALA A 17 -2.24 25.36 16.55
N ASP A 18 -1.04 25.52 17.13
CA ASP A 18 -0.20 24.40 17.55
C ASP A 18 -0.07 24.41 19.10
N PRO A 19 -0.80 23.53 19.82
CA PRO A 19 -0.66 23.35 21.27
C PRO A 19 0.68 22.69 21.67
N GLY A 20 1.59 22.49 20.71
CA GLY A 20 2.82 21.73 20.81
C GLY A 20 2.64 20.33 20.25
N ARG A 21 3.77 19.67 19.98
CA ARG A 21 3.79 18.31 19.43
C ARG A 21 4.66 17.40 20.27
N ASN A 22 4.37 16.11 20.22
CA ASN A 22 5.20 15.07 20.80
C ASN A 22 5.73 14.16 19.69
N TRP A 23 6.95 13.67 19.87
CA TRP A 23 7.43 12.52 19.12
C TRP A 23 6.82 11.26 19.72
N VAL A 24 5.93 10.59 18.97
CA VAL A 24 5.16 9.45 19.46
C VAL A 24 5.56 8.19 18.71
N PHE A 25 5.89 7.15 19.45
CA PHE A 25 6.05 5.78 19.00
C PHE A 25 4.69 5.08 19.02
N VAL A 26 4.21 4.69 17.85
CA VAL A 26 2.93 4.01 17.67
C VAL A 26 3.16 2.52 17.44
N LYS A 27 2.32 1.70 18.04
CA LYS A 27 2.28 0.25 17.83
C LYS A 27 0.83 -0.20 17.61
N VAL A 28 0.58 -0.96 16.55
CA VAL A 28 -0.73 -1.56 16.25
C VAL A 28 -0.67 -3.04 16.55
N LYS A 29 -1.66 -3.55 17.28
CA LYS A 29 -1.74 -4.94 17.71
C LYS A 29 -3.05 -5.60 17.30
N ASP A 30 -3.00 -6.90 17.06
CA ASP A 30 -4.19 -7.74 17.11
C ASP A 30 -4.65 -7.88 18.56
N ARG A 31 -5.91 -7.57 18.85
CA ARG A 31 -6.46 -7.61 20.22
C ARG A 31 -6.46 -9.02 20.82
N GLY A 32 -6.78 -10.04 20.03
CA GLY A 32 -6.95 -11.41 20.50
C GLY A 32 -5.62 -12.09 20.85
N THR A 33 -4.58 -11.83 20.06
CA THR A 33 -3.26 -12.47 20.18
C THR A 33 -2.22 -11.58 20.84
N GLY A 34 -2.44 -10.27 20.89
CA GLY A 34 -1.50 -9.27 21.39
C GLY A 34 -0.27 -9.05 20.49
N ARG A 35 -0.21 -9.70 19.32
CA ARG A 35 0.89 -9.56 18.36
C ARG A 35 0.83 -8.21 17.66
N THR A 36 2.00 -7.63 17.40
CA THR A 36 2.10 -6.48 16.48
C THR A 36 1.73 -6.94 15.07
N ILE A 37 0.90 -6.17 14.37
CA ILE A 37 0.42 -6.52 13.03
C ILE A 37 0.74 -5.40 12.02
N PRO A 38 1.27 -5.74 10.83
CA PRO A 38 1.36 -4.80 9.72
C PRO A 38 0.01 -4.22 9.37
N CYS A 39 -0.02 -2.94 9.03
CA CYS A 39 -1.26 -2.23 8.73
C CYS A 39 -0.94 -0.90 8.03
N ARG A 40 -1.97 -0.32 7.43
CA ARG A 40 -1.92 1.07 7.00
C ARG A 40 -2.48 1.99 8.08
N VAL A 41 -1.83 3.14 8.28
CA VAL A 41 -2.18 4.12 9.32
C VAL A 41 -2.29 5.52 8.75
N ALA A 42 -3.20 6.32 9.30
CA ALA A 42 -3.27 7.75 9.05
C ALA A 42 -3.64 8.51 10.32
N PHE A 43 -3.02 9.68 10.51
CA PHE A 43 -3.24 10.56 11.65
C PHE A 43 -3.61 11.96 11.16
N HIS A 44 -4.64 12.56 11.76
CA HIS A 44 -5.07 13.92 11.42
C HIS A 44 -5.40 14.74 12.66
N SER A 45 -5.18 16.05 12.61
CA SER A 45 -5.73 16.96 13.62
C SER A 45 -7.25 17.11 13.47
N PRO A 46 -7.95 17.76 14.43
CA PRO A 46 -9.37 18.12 14.29
C PRO A 46 -9.70 18.95 13.05
N GLU A 47 -8.73 19.74 12.58
CA GLU A 47 -8.83 20.59 11.39
C GLU A 47 -8.54 19.82 10.08
N GLY A 48 -8.23 18.52 10.17
CA GLY A 48 -7.93 17.67 9.02
C GLY A 48 -6.49 17.78 8.51
N ILE A 49 -5.58 18.40 9.26
CA ILE A 49 -4.16 18.48 8.89
C ILE A 49 -3.53 17.08 9.05
N PRO A 50 -2.90 16.50 8.01
CA PRO A 50 -2.29 15.18 8.11
C PRO A 50 -0.98 15.21 8.88
N TYR A 51 -0.74 14.17 9.68
CA TYR A 51 0.50 13.91 10.43
C TYR A 51 1.04 12.54 10.04
N PRO A 52 1.62 12.39 8.84
CA PRO A 52 2.17 11.11 8.42
C PRO A 52 3.29 10.69 9.38
N PRO A 53 3.46 9.36 9.62
CA PRO A 53 4.64 8.88 10.31
C PRO A 53 5.92 9.36 9.63
N HIS A 54 6.99 9.54 10.40
CA HIS A 54 8.27 9.98 9.86
C HIS A 54 8.81 8.97 8.84
N GLY A 55 9.17 9.47 7.65
CA GLY A 55 9.55 8.64 6.50
C GLY A 55 8.43 8.50 5.45
N HIS A 56 7.19 8.84 5.82
CA HIS A 56 6.02 8.88 4.95
C HIS A 56 5.59 10.33 4.72
N HIS A 57 4.72 10.55 3.73
CA HIS A 57 4.28 11.91 3.40
C HIS A 57 2.78 12.02 3.12
N ALA A 58 2.28 13.25 3.18
CA ALA A 58 0.95 13.63 2.74
C ALA A 58 1.00 15.07 2.19
N PRO A 59 0.28 15.38 1.10
CA PRO A 59 -0.54 14.45 0.30
C PRO A 59 0.32 13.53 -0.57
N ILE A 60 -0.20 12.33 -0.84
CA ILE A 60 0.31 11.44 -1.90
C ILE A 60 -0.27 11.93 -3.23
N PHE A 61 0.58 12.07 -4.25
CA PHE A 61 0.26 12.70 -5.53
C PHE A 61 -0.23 11.73 -6.61
N SER A 62 -1.06 10.73 -6.25
CA SER A 62 -1.59 9.74 -7.20
C SER A 62 -2.80 10.19 -8.02
N ASN A 63 -3.29 11.43 -7.84
CA ASN A 63 -4.53 11.95 -8.45
C ASN A 63 -4.33 13.21 -9.31
N LEU A 64 -3.11 13.44 -9.81
CA LEU A 64 -2.73 14.65 -10.57
C LEU A 64 -2.42 14.36 -12.05
N ASP A 65 -3.02 13.32 -12.64
CA ASP A 65 -2.62 12.77 -13.96
C ASP A 65 -1.11 12.49 -14.05
N THR A 66 -0.53 12.16 -12.89
CA THR A 66 0.86 11.82 -12.67
C THR A 66 1.04 10.32 -12.92
N TRP A 67 2.11 9.97 -13.63
CA TRP A 67 2.43 8.59 -13.96
C TRP A 67 3.67 8.14 -13.19
N ASN A 68 3.58 6.99 -12.50
CA ASN A 68 4.70 6.33 -11.83
C ASN A 68 5.45 7.21 -10.80
N LEU A 69 4.70 7.91 -9.94
CA LEU A 69 5.17 8.75 -8.84
C LEU A 69 4.57 8.26 -7.51
N ASP A 70 5.28 8.49 -6.40
CA ASP A 70 4.91 8.05 -5.05
C ASP A 70 4.56 6.54 -4.99
N ILE A 71 5.42 5.73 -5.62
CA ILE A 71 5.27 4.27 -5.70
C ILE A 71 5.86 3.62 -4.45
N GLY A 72 5.05 2.83 -3.76
CA GLY A 72 5.49 1.99 -2.65
C GLY A 72 5.47 2.70 -1.30
N GLY A 73 4.97 1.99 -0.29
CA GLY A 73 5.04 2.38 1.12
C GLY A 73 3.93 3.33 1.59
N ASP A 74 3.17 3.91 0.66
CA ASP A 74 2.09 4.86 0.93
C ASP A 74 0.92 4.63 -0.03
N VAL A 75 -0.32 4.83 0.43
CA VAL A 75 -1.52 4.71 -0.42
C VAL A 75 -2.52 5.83 -0.17
N ARG A 76 -3.11 6.34 -1.26
CA ARG A 76 -4.20 7.31 -1.19
C ARG A 76 -5.54 6.63 -1.42
N LEU A 77 -6.45 6.73 -0.44
CA LEU A 77 -7.84 6.30 -0.58
C LEU A 77 -8.76 7.52 -0.45
N GLY A 78 -9.38 7.92 -1.55
CA GLY A 78 -10.18 9.14 -1.62
C GLY A 78 -9.35 10.40 -1.36
N GLN A 79 -9.56 11.04 -0.20
CA GLN A 79 -8.82 12.24 0.23
C GLN A 79 -7.81 11.95 1.35
N ILE A 80 -7.67 10.69 1.77
CA ILE A 80 -6.80 10.31 2.89
C ILE A 80 -5.56 9.61 2.34
N SER A 81 -4.40 10.06 2.79
CA SER A 81 -3.13 9.38 2.60
C SER A 81 -2.83 8.51 3.81
N TYR A 82 -2.51 7.25 3.56
CA TYR A 82 -2.13 6.27 4.55
C TYR A 82 -0.67 5.83 4.33
N ALA A 83 0.02 5.60 5.44
CA ALA A 83 1.33 4.99 5.46
C ALA A 83 1.22 3.49 5.69
N TYR A 84 1.85 2.66 4.86
CA TYR A 84 2.01 1.25 5.14
C TYR A 84 3.14 1.03 6.15
N THR A 85 2.86 0.26 7.20
CA THR A 85 3.79 0.03 8.30
C THR A 85 3.88 -1.46 8.61
N ASP A 86 4.97 -1.88 9.26
CA ASP A 86 5.12 -3.23 9.81
C ASP A 86 4.36 -3.44 11.14
N GLY A 87 3.45 -2.51 11.47
CA GLY A 87 2.73 -2.46 12.74
C GLY A 87 3.39 -1.54 13.77
N THR A 88 4.53 -0.95 13.43
CA THR A 88 5.14 0.12 14.21
C THR A 88 5.47 1.32 13.34
N CYS A 89 5.31 2.51 13.91
CA CYS A 89 5.76 3.74 13.28
C CYS A 89 6.04 4.80 14.34
N GLN A 90 6.66 5.91 13.95
CA GLN A 90 6.89 7.03 14.85
C GLN A 90 6.85 8.34 14.11
N GLY A 91 6.49 9.42 14.79
CA GLY A 91 6.47 10.74 14.18
C GLY A 91 5.93 11.80 15.12
N TRP A 92 5.81 13.02 14.60
CA TRP A 92 5.22 14.12 15.34
C TRP A 92 3.70 14.03 15.31
N LEU A 93 3.07 13.99 16.49
CA LEU A 93 1.63 14.16 16.64
C LEU A 93 1.34 15.43 17.45
N PRO A 94 0.26 16.18 17.13
CA PRO A 94 -0.13 17.32 17.92
C PRO A 94 -0.61 16.87 19.31
N ARG A 95 -0.30 17.66 20.34
CA ARG A 95 -0.88 17.48 21.67
C ARG A 95 -2.38 17.75 21.59
N GLY A 96 -3.18 16.97 22.32
CA GLY A 96 -4.63 17.03 22.23
C GLY A 96 -5.21 16.00 21.25
N ARG A 97 -6.34 16.33 20.63
CA ARG A 97 -7.12 15.36 19.84
C ARG A 97 -6.45 15.03 18.51
N VAL A 98 -6.31 13.74 18.22
CA VAL A 98 -5.83 13.21 16.93
C VAL A 98 -6.85 12.19 16.43
N LEU A 99 -7.31 12.34 15.19
CA LEU A 99 -8.06 11.31 14.50
C LEU A 99 -7.08 10.26 14.00
N VAL A 100 -7.29 9.03 14.43
CA VAL A 100 -6.52 7.85 14.04
C VAL A 100 -7.39 7.01 13.13
N ASP A 101 -6.87 6.63 11.96
CA ASP A 101 -7.52 5.72 11.00
C ASP A 101 -6.52 4.59 10.67
N VAL A 102 -6.88 3.35 10.98
CA VAL A 102 -6.03 2.16 10.81
C VAL A 102 -6.83 1.03 10.20
N ALA A 103 -6.24 0.35 9.21
CA ALA A 103 -6.84 -0.82 8.59
C ALA A 103 -5.77 -1.89 8.28
N CYS A 104 -6.21 -3.15 8.26
CA CYS A 104 -5.41 -4.33 7.95
C CYS A 104 -6.30 -5.33 7.19
N GLY A 105 -6.33 -5.25 5.87
CA GLY A 105 -7.14 -6.14 5.03
C GLY A 105 -8.64 -6.14 5.37
N TYR A 106 -9.33 -7.20 4.93
CA TYR A 106 -10.79 -7.36 5.12
C TYR A 106 -11.17 -8.19 6.36
N GLU A 107 -10.22 -8.91 6.95
CA GLU A 107 -10.45 -9.80 8.09
C GLU A 107 -10.39 -9.09 9.46
N TYR A 108 -9.88 -7.86 9.48
CA TYR A 108 -9.92 -6.98 10.66
C TYR A 108 -10.98 -5.90 10.53
N VAL A 109 -11.57 -5.54 11.66
CA VAL A 109 -12.42 -4.35 11.76
C VAL A 109 -11.50 -3.11 11.73
N PRO A 110 -11.66 -2.19 10.76
CA PRO A 110 -10.84 -0.97 10.73
C PRO A 110 -11.14 -0.08 11.93
N LEU A 111 -10.10 0.52 12.49
CA LEU A 111 -10.18 1.43 13.61
C LEU A 111 -10.20 2.87 13.11
N ARG A 112 -11.30 3.59 13.35
CA ARG A 112 -11.35 5.04 13.18
C ARG A 112 -11.84 5.71 14.45
N THR A 113 -10.93 6.38 15.17
CA THR A 113 -11.25 6.94 16.50
C THR A 113 -10.46 8.22 16.80
N TRP A 114 -10.98 9.02 17.72
CA TRP A 114 -10.23 10.12 18.31
C TRP A 114 -9.44 9.62 19.52
N VAL A 115 -8.15 9.95 19.55
CA VAL A 115 -7.29 9.77 20.73
C VAL A 115 -6.83 11.13 21.24
N THR A 116 -6.47 11.21 22.51
CA THR A 116 -5.84 12.39 23.10
C THR A 116 -4.37 12.10 23.33
N ILE A 117 -3.49 12.94 22.78
CA ILE A 117 -2.05 12.91 23.03
C ILE A 117 -1.74 13.89 24.17
N GLU A 118 -1.45 13.35 25.35
CA GLU A 118 -1.13 14.16 26.53
C GLU A 118 0.25 14.84 26.42
N PRO A 119 0.49 15.98 27.08
CA PRO A 119 1.83 16.58 27.14
C PRO A 119 2.89 15.57 27.62
N GLY A 120 3.94 15.37 26.82
CA GLY A 120 5.02 14.43 27.13
C GLY A 120 4.72 12.95 26.84
N GLN A 121 3.51 12.59 26.39
CA GLN A 121 3.22 11.23 25.94
C GLN A 121 4.06 10.86 24.72
N GLN A 122 4.81 9.76 24.84
CA GLN A 122 5.67 9.24 23.77
C GLN A 122 5.19 7.91 23.20
N HIS A 123 4.22 7.24 23.81
CA HIS A 123 3.76 5.94 23.36
C HIS A 123 2.26 5.94 23.10
N LEU A 124 1.86 5.36 21.97
CA LEU A 124 0.47 5.11 21.59
C LEU A 124 0.35 3.65 21.14
N THR A 125 -0.54 2.89 21.79
CA THR A 125 -0.87 1.53 21.35
C THR A 125 -2.29 1.54 20.81
N LEU A 126 -2.47 0.97 19.63
CA LEU A 126 -3.74 0.81 18.94
C LEU A 126 -4.00 -0.68 18.78
N GLU A 127 -5.27 -1.07 18.80
CA GLU A 127 -5.67 -2.48 18.75
C GLU A 127 -6.76 -2.65 17.68
N LEU A 128 -6.57 -3.63 16.80
CA LEU A 128 -7.57 -4.07 15.82
C LEU A 128 -8.16 -5.41 16.24
N ASP A 129 -9.42 -5.59 15.91
CA ASP A 129 -10.17 -6.82 16.16
C ASP A 129 -10.28 -7.63 14.87
N ARG A 130 -9.65 -8.82 14.83
CA ARG A 130 -9.87 -9.79 13.75
C ARG A 130 -11.23 -10.45 13.97
N TRP A 131 -12.15 -10.28 13.03
CA TRP A 131 -13.51 -10.82 13.16
C TRP A 131 -13.67 -12.20 12.50
N ILE A 132 -12.73 -12.58 11.64
CA ILE A 132 -12.66 -13.89 10.99
C ILE A 132 -11.21 -14.24 10.66
N ASN A 133 -10.88 -15.54 10.67
CA ASN A 133 -9.62 -16.04 10.10
C ASN A 133 -9.96 -16.96 8.94
N MET A 134 -9.80 -16.49 7.70
CA MET A 134 -10.14 -17.29 6.51
C MET A 134 -9.11 -18.39 6.25
N ASN A 135 -7.85 -18.17 6.64
CA ASN A 135 -6.80 -19.18 6.52
C ASN A 135 -7.11 -20.43 7.36
N GLU A 136 -7.67 -20.26 8.56
CA GLU A 136 -8.16 -21.38 9.40
C GLU A 136 -9.31 -22.17 8.75
N GLN A 137 -10.00 -21.57 7.78
CA GLN A 137 -11.06 -22.20 6.98
C GLN A 137 -10.54 -22.73 5.63
N GLY A 138 -9.25 -22.62 5.35
CA GLY A 138 -8.63 -23.09 4.11
C GLY A 138 -8.79 -22.14 2.91
N TYR A 139 -9.19 -20.90 3.14
CA TYR A 139 -9.24 -19.85 2.12
C TYR A 139 -8.08 -18.88 2.32
N PHE A 140 -7.46 -18.44 1.22
CA PHE A 140 -6.31 -17.55 1.24
C PHE A 140 -6.58 -16.32 0.37
N SER A 141 -6.26 -15.14 0.88
CA SER A 141 -6.41 -13.86 0.18
C SER A 141 -5.35 -13.71 -0.92
N GLY A 142 -5.75 -13.17 -2.07
CA GLY A 142 -4.87 -13.05 -3.22
C GLY A 142 -5.15 -11.80 -4.06
N ASP A 143 -4.08 -11.14 -4.50
CA ASP A 143 -4.11 -10.11 -5.54
C ASP A 143 -3.35 -10.60 -6.78
N THR A 144 -3.99 -10.50 -7.93
CA THR A 144 -3.46 -10.98 -9.21
C THR A 144 -2.95 -9.86 -10.11
N HIS A 145 -3.05 -8.58 -9.71
CA HIS A 145 -2.77 -7.45 -10.61
C HIS A 145 -2.11 -6.27 -9.89
N VAL A 146 -0.82 -6.42 -9.54
CA VAL A 146 -0.01 -5.35 -8.92
C VAL A 146 1.12 -4.91 -9.85
N HIS A 147 1.45 -3.63 -9.86
CA HIS A 147 2.48 -3.02 -10.73
C HIS A 147 3.42 -2.08 -9.98
N PHE A 148 4.59 -1.82 -10.58
CA PHE A 148 5.58 -0.78 -10.24
C PHE A 148 6.32 -0.94 -8.90
N LEU A 149 5.75 -1.65 -7.92
CA LEU A 149 6.43 -1.93 -6.66
C LEU A 149 7.70 -2.76 -6.89
N SER A 150 8.72 -2.56 -6.06
CA SER A 150 9.76 -3.59 -5.89
C SER A 150 9.16 -4.81 -5.19
N THR A 151 9.79 -5.97 -5.27
CA THR A 151 9.27 -7.16 -4.59
C THR A 151 9.22 -6.97 -3.07
N GLN A 152 10.20 -6.27 -2.49
CA GLN A 152 10.18 -5.94 -1.07
C GLN A 152 9.06 -4.95 -0.71
N GLY A 153 8.79 -3.97 -1.57
CA GLY A 153 7.66 -3.05 -1.42
C GLY A 153 6.33 -3.81 -1.45
N ALA A 154 6.14 -4.67 -2.45
CA ALA A 154 4.96 -5.52 -2.58
C ALA A 154 4.77 -6.42 -1.35
N LEU A 155 5.83 -7.01 -0.79
CA LEU A 155 5.74 -7.79 0.44
C LEU A 155 5.27 -6.94 1.63
N ASN A 156 5.77 -5.71 1.75
CA ASN A 156 5.40 -4.84 2.85
C ASN A 156 3.92 -4.42 2.77
N GLU A 157 3.46 -4.01 1.59
CA GLU A 157 2.06 -3.60 1.40
C GLU A 157 1.10 -4.78 1.50
N ALA A 158 1.44 -5.92 0.89
CA ALA A 158 0.64 -7.15 0.99
C ALA A 158 0.43 -7.58 2.44
N ARG A 159 1.50 -7.54 3.26
CA ARG A 159 1.39 -7.85 4.70
C ARG A 159 0.51 -6.84 5.43
N ALA A 160 0.63 -5.55 5.10
CA ALA A 160 -0.18 -4.50 5.70
C ALA A 160 -1.66 -4.57 5.31
N GLU A 161 -1.98 -5.17 4.17
CA GLU A 161 -3.34 -5.45 3.70
C GLU A 161 -3.81 -6.90 3.98
N ASP A 162 -3.09 -7.64 4.86
CA ASP A 162 -3.39 -9.04 5.24
C ASP A 162 -3.58 -9.99 4.02
N LEU A 163 -2.77 -9.79 2.98
CA LEU A 163 -2.76 -10.61 1.76
C LEU A 163 -1.80 -11.80 1.87
N ASN A 164 -2.26 -12.99 1.47
CA ASN A 164 -1.42 -14.20 1.46
C ASN A 164 -0.61 -14.35 0.17
N VAL A 165 -1.16 -13.97 -0.98
CA VAL A 165 -0.49 -14.10 -2.28
C VAL A 165 -0.67 -12.84 -3.11
N VAL A 166 0.42 -12.26 -3.60
CA VAL A 166 0.40 -11.11 -4.52
C VAL A 166 1.19 -11.44 -5.78
N ASN A 167 0.60 -11.16 -6.95
CA ASN A 167 1.31 -11.24 -8.22
C ASN A 167 1.73 -9.85 -8.66
N LEU A 168 3.04 -9.60 -8.58
CA LEU A 168 3.67 -8.39 -9.12
C LEU A 168 3.92 -8.63 -10.61
N LEU A 169 3.24 -7.87 -11.46
CA LEU A 169 3.25 -8.07 -12.90
C LEU A 169 4.25 -7.10 -13.53
N GLN A 170 5.38 -7.62 -13.99
CA GLN A 170 6.23 -6.84 -14.88
C GLN A 170 5.50 -6.64 -16.22
N SER A 171 5.66 -5.47 -16.83
CA SER A 171 4.89 -5.11 -18.03
C SER A 171 5.59 -4.04 -18.85
N GLN A 172 5.12 -3.88 -20.09
CA GLN A 172 5.61 -2.93 -21.07
C GLN A 172 4.61 -1.79 -21.28
N TRP A 173 5.12 -0.56 -21.36
CA TRP A 173 4.41 0.65 -21.80
C TRP A 173 5.25 1.38 -22.85
N GLY A 174 5.03 1.09 -24.13
CA GLY A 174 5.86 1.62 -25.20
C GLY A 174 7.31 1.12 -25.07
N HIS A 175 8.26 2.05 -24.87
CA HIS A 175 9.67 1.70 -24.65
C HIS A 175 10.04 1.49 -23.17
N LEU A 176 9.10 1.70 -22.24
CA LEU A 176 9.31 1.42 -20.82
C LEU A 176 9.01 -0.05 -20.53
N TYR A 177 9.97 -0.74 -19.91
CA TYR A 177 9.78 -2.06 -19.30
C TYR A 177 9.90 -1.90 -17.79
N THR A 178 8.91 -2.38 -17.06
CA THR A 178 8.83 -2.24 -15.61
C THR A 178 9.31 -3.51 -14.92
N ASN A 179 9.93 -3.39 -13.74
CA ASN A 179 10.27 -4.49 -12.83
C ASN A 179 11.05 -5.66 -13.45
N THR A 180 11.83 -5.42 -14.52
CA THR A 180 12.62 -6.45 -15.23
C THR A 180 13.62 -7.16 -14.31
N GLU A 181 14.16 -6.43 -13.34
CA GLU A 181 15.16 -6.84 -12.37
C GLU A 181 14.58 -7.68 -11.22
N GLU A 182 13.26 -7.61 -11.02
CA GLU A 182 12.56 -8.29 -9.93
C GLU A 182 12.19 -9.74 -10.31
N PHE A 183 12.19 -10.09 -11.60
CA PHE A 183 11.77 -11.42 -12.04
C PHE A 183 12.81 -12.50 -11.76
N THR A 184 12.44 -13.45 -10.91
CA THR A 184 13.29 -14.60 -10.54
C THR A 184 12.71 -15.96 -10.94
N GLY A 185 11.49 -16.00 -11.48
CA GLY A 185 10.75 -17.24 -11.77
C GLY A 185 10.42 -18.09 -10.53
N ARG A 186 10.51 -17.49 -9.33
CA ARG A 186 10.36 -18.14 -8.02
C ARG A 186 9.59 -17.22 -7.06
N PRO A 187 8.86 -17.79 -6.09
CA PRO A 187 8.19 -17.00 -5.06
C PRO A 187 9.19 -16.30 -4.15
N GLN A 188 8.89 -15.06 -3.78
CA GLN A 188 9.51 -14.34 -2.68
C GLN A 188 8.56 -14.41 -1.49
N VAL A 189 9.06 -14.81 -0.33
CA VAL A 189 8.23 -15.12 0.84
C VAL A 189 8.60 -14.17 1.98
N SER A 190 7.60 -13.65 2.68
CA SER A 190 7.80 -12.86 3.88
C SER A 190 8.54 -13.64 4.96
N GLN A 191 9.23 -12.94 5.86
CA GLN A 191 10.01 -13.58 6.93
C GLN A 191 9.17 -14.49 7.85
N ASP A 192 7.90 -14.16 8.06
CA ASP A 192 6.94 -14.94 8.86
C ASP A 192 6.28 -16.08 8.06
N GLY A 193 6.59 -16.22 6.77
CA GLY A 193 6.04 -17.25 5.90
C GLY A 193 4.56 -17.11 5.54
N GLN A 194 3.91 -15.99 5.91
CA GLN A 194 2.46 -15.80 5.75
C GLN A 194 2.06 -15.17 4.41
N THR A 195 3.00 -14.48 3.75
CA THR A 195 2.75 -13.73 2.52
C THR A 195 3.77 -14.12 1.45
N ILE A 196 3.27 -14.32 0.23
CA ILE A 196 4.06 -14.65 -0.94
C ILE A 196 3.86 -13.55 -1.97
N VAL A 197 4.95 -12.99 -2.48
CA VAL A 197 4.94 -12.20 -3.71
C VAL A 197 5.54 -13.04 -4.82
N TYR A 198 4.84 -13.16 -5.94
CA TYR A 198 5.32 -13.83 -7.13
C TYR A 198 5.42 -12.84 -8.28
N VAL A 199 6.64 -12.59 -8.76
CA VAL A 199 6.82 -11.72 -9.93
C VAL A 199 6.47 -12.52 -11.19
N SER A 200 5.51 -12.03 -11.95
CA SER A 200 5.01 -12.63 -13.18
C SER A 200 4.84 -11.54 -14.24
N GLN A 201 3.96 -11.68 -15.23
CA GLN A 201 3.81 -10.68 -16.30
C GLN A 201 2.35 -10.29 -16.54
N GLU A 202 2.11 -9.02 -16.87
CA GLU A 202 0.93 -8.62 -17.65
C GLU A 202 1.40 -8.42 -19.08
N ASN A 203 0.91 -9.25 -19.99
CA ASN A 203 1.15 -9.03 -21.41
C ASN A 203 -0.01 -8.25 -22.02
N ARG A 204 0.29 -7.27 -22.86
CA ARG A 204 -0.67 -6.22 -23.21
C ARG A 204 -0.81 -6.00 -24.71
N GLN A 205 -2.05 -5.91 -25.19
CA GLN A 205 -2.36 -5.69 -26.59
C GLN A 205 -3.42 -4.59 -26.73
N HIS A 206 -3.20 -3.64 -27.63
CA HIS A 206 -4.00 -2.43 -27.75
C HIS A 206 -5.49 -2.66 -28.10
N ILE A 207 -5.82 -3.70 -28.88
CA ILE A 207 -7.19 -3.99 -29.37
C ILE A 207 -7.81 -5.19 -28.66
N LEU A 208 -7.03 -6.27 -28.49
CA LEU A 208 -7.43 -7.55 -27.93
C LEU A 208 -7.48 -7.51 -26.40
N GLY A 209 -6.82 -6.53 -25.77
CA GLY A 209 -6.78 -6.36 -24.33
C GLY A 209 -5.52 -6.92 -23.69
N HIS A 210 -5.55 -7.08 -22.37
CA HIS A 210 -4.42 -7.53 -21.57
C HIS A 210 -4.69 -8.89 -20.94
N ILE A 211 -3.63 -9.60 -20.58
CA ILE A 211 -3.71 -10.87 -19.89
C ILE A 211 -2.63 -10.95 -18.81
N SER A 212 -3.04 -11.27 -17.59
CA SER A 212 -2.12 -11.64 -16.52
C SER A 212 -1.65 -13.07 -16.75
N LEU A 213 -0.34 -13.27 -16.80
CA LEU A 213 0.30 -14.55 -16.96
C LEU A 213 0.87 -14.94 -15.59
N LEU A 214 0.28 -15.90 -14.88
CA LEU A 214 0.64 -16.22 -13.51
C LEU A 214 1.55 -17.46 -13.44
N GLY A 215 2.43 -17.49 -12.43
CA GLY A 215 3.28 -18.66 -12.15
C GLY A 215 4.41 -18.89 -13.15
N LEU A 216 4.84 -17.86 -13.87
CA LEU A 216 5.90 -17.94 -14.87
C LEU A 216 7.24 -18.36 -14.27
N LYS A 217 7.99 -19.20 -14.98
CA LYS A 217 9.38 -19.62 -14.72
C LYS A 217 10.37 -18.92 -15.61
N THR A 218 9.95 -18.57 -16.83
CA THR A 218 10.68 -17.75 -17.79
C THR A 218 9.74 -16.74 -18.41
N PRO A 219 10.20 -15.51 -18.72
CA PRO A 219 9.33 -14.52 -19.33
C PRO A 219 8.83 -14.94 -20.71
N VAL A 220 7.59 -14.58 -21.04
CA VAL A 220 6.96 -14.80 -22.35
C VAL A 220 7.09 -13.53 -23.18
N MET A 221 7.70 -13.67 -24.37
CA MET A 221 7.98 -12.57 -25.29
C MET A 221 7.07 -12.63 -26.53
N PRO A 222 6.75 -11.47 -27.16
CA PRO A 222 6.98 -10.12 -26.65
C PRO A 222 6.00 -9.78 -25.49
N TRP A 223 6.32 -8.77 -24.68
CA TRP A 223 5.49 -8.36 -23.53
C TRP A 223 4.26 -7.57 -23.96
N ALA A 224 4.37 -6.79 -25.04
CA ALA A 224 3.23 -6.13 -25.64
C ALA A 224 3.18 -6.36 -27.16
N SER A 225 2.01 -6.11 -27.76
CA SER A 225 1.83 -6.22 -29.21
C SER A 225 0.77 -5.28 -29.77
N GLY A 226 0.88 -4.94 -31.06
CA GLY A 226 -0.14 -4.26 -31.86
C GLY A 226 -0.48 -2.82 -31.48
N GLY A 227 0.55 -1.98 -31.37
CA GLY A 227 0.40 -0.54 -31.55
C GLY A 227 0.61 0.30 -30.29
N PRO A 228 0.36 1.63 -30.41
CA PRO A 228 0.81 2.63 -29.45
C PRO A 228 0.15 2.48 -28.08
N THR A 229 0.75 3.08 -27.04
CA THR A 229 0.35 3.03 -25.60
C THR A 229 0.61 1.70 -24.89
N GLU A 230 0.62 0.59 -25.62
CA GLU A 230 0.96 -0.75 -25.12
C GLU A 230 2.38 -1.14 -25.52
N GLY A 231 2.56 -1.39 -26.82
CA GLY A 231 3.86 -1.62 -27.45
C GLY A 231 4.38 -0.35 -28.13
N GLU A 232 5.32 -0.54 -29.04
CA GLU A 232 5.96 0.56 -29.77
C GLU A 232 5.01 1.27 -30.73
N LEU A 233 5.25 2.56 -30.96
CA LEU A 233 4.51 3.36 -31.95
C LEU A 233 4.68 2.73 -33.34
N GLY A 234 3.55 2.39 -33.98
CA GLY A 234 3.56 1.73 -35.30
C GLY A 234 3.79 0.22 -35.25
N GLY A 235 3.86 -0.39 -34.06
CA GLY A 235 3.99 -1.84 -33.90
C GLY A 235 2.80 -2.61 -34.49
N SER A 236 3.10 -3.70 -35.18
CA SER A 236 2.08 -4.60 -35.75
C SER A 236 1.54 -5.59 -34.70
N LEU A 237 0.43 -6.26 -35.00
CA LEU A 237 -0.03 -7.39 -34.19
C LEU A 237 0.84 -8.61 -34.48
N GLU A 238 1.88 -8.80 -33.67
CA GLU A 238 2.88 -9.86 -33.81
C GLU A 238 2.46 -11.16 -33.13
N VAL A 239 1.62 -11.06 -32.09
CA VAL A 239 1.23 -12.18 -31.23
C VAL A 239 -0.19 -12.02 -30.72
N THR A 240 -0.87 -13.14 -30.49
CA THR A 240 -2.24 -13.19 -29.95
C THR A 240 -2.23 -13.44 -28.44
N LEU A 241 -3.32 -13.09 -27.76
CA LEU A 241 -3.52 -13.46 -26.35
C LEU A 241 -3.46 -14.98 -26.13
N SER A 242 -3.95 -15.77 -27.10
CA SER A 242 -3.91 -17.24 -27.01
C SER A 242 -2.48 -17.77 -27.02
N HIS A 243 -1.58 -17.17 -27.81
CA HIS A 243 -0.17 -17.55 -27.80
C HIS A 243 0.47 -17.33 -26.42
N TRP A 244 0.20 -16.17 -25.79
CA TRP A 244 0.68 -15.90 -24.43
C TRP A 244 0.11 -16.87 -23.39
N ALA A 245 -1.18 -17.20 -23.50
CA ALA A 245 -1.81 -18.20 -22.64
C ALA A 245 -1.18 -19.60 -22.82
N ASP A 246 -0.98 -20.05 -24.06
CA ASP A 246 -0.37 -21.34 -24.37
C ASP A 246 1.08 -21.41 -23.87
N ALA A 247 1.87 -20.35 -24.06
CA ALA A 247 3.24 -20.25 -23.55
C ALA A 247 3.30 -20.26 -22.01
N THR A 248 2.28 -19.70 -21.36
CA THR A 248 2.15 -19.72 -19.89
C THR A 248 1.79 -21.11 -19.40
N HIS A 249 0.84 -21.78 -20.04
CA HIS A 249 0.49 -23.17 -19.73
C HIS A 249 1.64 -24.15 -19.97
N ALA A 250 2.45 -23.94 -21.01
CA ALA A 250 3.59 -24.80 -21.34
C ALA A 250 4.65 -24.89 -20.22
N GLN A 251 4.72 -23.88 -19.35
CA GLN A 251 5.57 -23.84 -18.16
C GLN A 251 4.82 -24.12 -16.85
N GLY A 252 3.56 -24.55 -16.92
CA GLY A 252 2.71 -24.89 -15.77
C GLY A 252 2.01 -23.70 -15.12
N GLY A 253 2.10 -22.51 -15.71
CA GLY A 253 1.42 -21.29 -15.25
C GLY A 253 -0.09 -21.32 -15.44
N ARG A 254 -0.76 -20.24 -15.05
CA ARG A 254 -2.21 -20.05 -15.14
C ARG A 254 -2.55 -18.67 -15.68
#